data_AF-A0A2M8HHW3-F1
#
_entry.id   AF-A0A2M8HHW3-F1
#
_cell.length_a   1.000
_cell.length_b   1.000
_cell.length_c   1.000
_cell.angle_alpha   90.00
_cell.angle_beta   90.00
_cell.angle_gamma   90.00
#
_symmetry.space_group_name_H-M   'P 1'
#
loop_
_entity.id
_entity.type
_entity.pdbx_description
1 polymer ?
#
loop_
_entity_poly.entity_id
_entity_poly.type
_entity_poly.pdbx_seq_one_letter_code
_entity_poly.pdbx_strand_id
1 'polypeptide(L)'
;MRDLKNFLFKISNLTIIILLSNCFITNQLGLTKEKDKDKDNNNLLLLAALAGIKSEYVWDLPPGFPTPRVPSENPMSQAKVNLGRHLFFEKRLSGDESKSCSSCHFQSLAFSDGRSLPSGITGQVHPRNSQHLSNVAYNTRLTWNNPNMINLEVQSRVPLFGSNPIELGLTGEAYLGKLKSDSVYVDLFDKAFGGGESSITEQSVRFALASFQRTMISGYSPFDSFLNGNRTAISASAARGSNFFNGEVAECFHCHGGFNFTDTAFHNSQTVAEVFYHNNGTHTAAYYNGLGDIHKEGLKEVTGLNSDQGKFRAPSLRNVGVTFPYMHDGSIMCDNANNPKITSGKTIEDCARDALGKVIDQYASGGVAPVHSNVDTSLIRSFAIQPQEKQDLINFLLSLTDQRFLSDPKFSNPRQ
;
A
#
# COMPACT_ATOMS: atom_id res chain seq x y z
N MET A 1 -23.22 -8.85 37.63
CA MET A 1 -23.03 -7.59 38.40
C MET A 1 -23.05 -7.94 39.87
N ARG A 2 -21.96 -7.61 40.58
CA ARG A 2 -21.38 -8.36 41.72
C ARG A 2 -20.52 -9.51 41.21
N ASP A 3 -19.28 -9.56 41.68
CA ASP A 3 -18.17 -10.45 41.29
C ASP A 3 -17.27 -10.06 40.09
N LEU A 4 -16.99 -8.75 39.95
CA LEU A 4 -15.79 -8.28 39.24
C LEU A 4 -15.26 -6.94 39.79
N LYS A 5 -15.37 -6.73 41.11
CA LYS A 5 -14.89 -5.50 41.80
C LYS A 5 -13.76 -5.74 42.82
N ASN A 6 -13.29 -6.97 42.99
CA ASN A 6 -12.28 -7.32 44.02
C ASN A 6 -10.91 -7.72 43.45
N PHE A 7 -10.61 -7.44 42.17
CA PHE A 7 -9.31 -7.74 41.56
C PHE A 7 -8.45 -6.49 41.24
N LEU A 8 -8.91 -5.28 41.60
CA LEU A 8 -8.21 -4.01 41.32
C LEU A 8 -7.78 -3.24 42.58
N PHE A 9 -7.47 -3.93 43.68
CA PHE A 9 -7.09 -3.25 44.94
C PHE A 9 -5.79 -3.75 45.60
N LYS A 10 -4.89 -4.37 44.84
CA LYS A 10 -3.52 -4.65 45.27
C LYS A 10 -2.56 -4.44 44.11
N ILE A 11 -1.99 -3.24 44.03
CA ILE A 11 -0.59 -2.86 43.78
C ILE A 11 -0.61 -1.35 43.50
N SER A 12 -0.80 -0.60 44.58
CA SER A 12 -0.66 0.86 44.61
C SER A 12 -0.20 1.18 46.02
N ASN A 13 1.11 1.14 46.23
CA ASN A 13 1.89 1.82 47.28
C ASN A 13 3.28 1.17 47.40
N LEU A 14 4.24 1.65 46.62
CA LEU A 14 5.64 1.70 47.05
C LEU A 14 6.40 2.83 46.33
N THR A 15 6.44 3.96 47.04
CA THR A 15 7.60 4.87 47.19
C THR A 15 7.96 5.85 46.07
N ILE A 16 7.45 7.07 46.25
CA ILE A 16 8.04 8.38 45.88
C ILE A 16 9.19 8.71 46.85
N ILE A 17 10.12 9.61 46.44
CA ILE A 17 11.30 10.22 47.12
C ILE A 17 12.59 9.68 46.42
N ILE A 18 13.35 10.42 45.59
CA ILE A 18 14.06 11.69 45.79
C ILE A 18 14.27 12.41 44.43
N LEU A 19 14.00 13.71 44.38
CA LEU A 19 14.48 14.66 43.38
C LEU A 19 15.29 15.73 44.12
N LEU A 20 16.36 16.24 43.48
CA LEU A 20 17.23 17.37 43.84
C LEU A 20 18.45 17.05 44.73
N SER A 21 19.66 17.10 44.14
CA SER A 21 20.71 18.08 44.52
C SER A 21 22.04 17.87 43.77
N ASN A 22 22.63 19.01 43.36
CA ASN A 22 24.07 19.29 43.12
C ASN A 22 24.69 18.71 41.83
N CYS A 23 25.08 19.45 40.78
CA CYS A 23 25.82 20.72 40.66
C CYS A 23 27.06 20.82 41.57
N PHE A 24 28.20 21.08 40.93
CA PHE A 24 29.57 21.18 41.47
C PHE A 24 30.29 19.85 41.74
N ILE A 25 31.27 19.52 40.89
CA ILE A 25 32.71 19.46 41.23
C ILE A 25 33.50 19.56 39.92
N THR A 26 34.21 20.67 39.79
CA THR A 26 35.35 20.86 38.89
C THR A 26 36.65 20.71 39.71
N ASN A 27 37.72 20.31 39.01
CA ASN A 27 39.14 20.24 39.38
C ASN A 27 39.61 19.00 40.17
N GLN A 28 40.30 18.10 39.47
CA GLN A 28 41.77 18.03 39.49
C GLN A 28 42.23 16.84 38.65
N LEU A 29 43.04 17.11 37.63
CA LEU A 29 44.26 16.38 37.26
C LEU A 29 44.79 17.03 35.98
N GLY A 30 45.75 17.93 36.16
CA GLY A 30 46.49 18.51 35.05
C GLY A 30 47.54 17.54 34.55
N LEU A 31 47.53 17.26 33.25
CA LEU A 31 48.72 16.85 32.50
C LEU A 31 48.74 17.58 31.15
N THR A 32 49.69 18.52 31.08
CA THR A 32 50.49 18.96 29.93
C THR A 32 49.82 19.51 28.66
N LYS A 33 50.14 20.79 28.41
CA LYS A 33 50.09 21.48 27.11
C LYS A 33 50.92 20.74 26.05
N GLU A 34 50.35 20.57 24.86
CA GLU A 34 51.08 20.65 23.60
C GLU A 34 50.26 21.43 22.56
N LYS A 35 50.96 22.22 21.75
CA LYS A 35 50.46 23.13 20.72
C LYS A 35 50.30 22.37 19.40
N ASP A 36 49.16 22.54 18.71
CA ASP A 36 49.07 22.66 17.25
C ASP A 36 47.68 23.20 16.87
N LYS A 37 47.58 24.43 16.35
CA LYS A 37 47.48 24.83 14.93
C LYS A 37 46.15 24.46 14.25
N ASP A 38 45.41 25.53 13.94
CA ASP A 38 44.51 25.73 12.79
C ASP A 38 43.83 24.51 12.18
N LYS A 39 42.54 24.35 12.53
CA LYS A 39 41.39 24.07 11.65
C LYS A 39 40.23 23.65 12.54
N ASP A 40 39.11 24.37 12.45
CA ASP A 40 37.73 23.85 12.60
C ASP A 40 36.77 24.97 13.03
N ASN A 41 36.44 25.87 12.10
CA ASN A 41 35.30 26.78 12.23
C ASN A 41 34.18 26.50 11.19
N ASN A 42 34.26 25.40 10.44
CA ASN A 42 33.24 25.04 9.43
C ASN A 42 32.22 23.98 9.88
N ASN A 43 32.43 23.34 11.04
CA ASN A 43 31.49 22.32 11.53
C ASN A 43 30.39 22.89 12.44
N LEU A 44 30.55 24.09 13.00
CA LEU A 44 29.54 24.68 13.89
C LEU A 44 28.40 25.40 13.15
N LEU A 45 28.62 25.79 11.89
CA LEU A 45 27.58 26.37 11.03
C LEU A 45 26.74 25.32 10.30
N LEU A 46 27.18 24.07 10.23
CA LEU A 46 26.41 22.98 9.61
C LEU A 46 25.44 22.29 10.59
N LEU A 47 25.66 22.44 11.90
CA LEU A 47 24.76 21.90 12.94
C LEU A 47 23.55 22.80 13.28
N ALA A 48 23.53 24.05 12.78
CA ALA A 48 22.43 24.98 13.01
C ALA A 48 21.28 24.88 11.98
N ALA A 49 21.42 24.06 10.93
CA ALA A 49 20.39 23.84 9.90
C ALA A 49 19.48 22.62 10.18
N LEU A 50 19.61 21.99 11.35
CA LEU A 50 18.70 20.95 11.84
C LEU A 50 17.66 21.51 12.82
N ALA A 51 17.29 22.79 12.67
CA ALA A 51 16.03 23.25 13.20
C ALA A 51 14.93 22.43 12.51
N GLY A 52 14.47 21.40 13.21
CA GLY A 52 13.48 20.45 12.71
C GLY A 52 12.32 21.22 12.11
N ILE A 53 12.20 21.14 10.79
CA ILE A 53 10.99 21.55 10.08
C ILE A 53 9.91 20.64 10.64
N LYS A 54 9.17 21.14 11.63
CA LYS A 54 7.93 20.50 12.06
C LYS A 54 7.14 20.28 10.77
N SER A 55 6.84 19.02 10.46
CA SER A 55 6.00 18.66 9.32
C SER A 55 4.70 19.47 9.42
N GLU A 56 4.56 20.50 8.59
CA GLU A 56 3.36 21.35 8.52
C GLU A 56 2.17 20.62 7.88
N TYR A 57 2.36 19.38 7.44
CA TYR A 57 1.31 18.60 6.83
C TYR A 57 0.24 18.20 7.85
N VAL A 58 -0.98 18.71 7.64
CA VAL A 58 -2.16 18.34 8.42
C VAL A 58 -2.84 17.15 7.74
N TRP A 59 -2.94 16.04 8.46
CA TRP A 59 -3.60 14.85 7.97
C TRP A 59 -5.14 14.98 8.06
N ASP A 60 -5.83 14.87 6.92
CA ASP A 60 -7.27 14.68 6.83
C ASP A 60 -7.60 13.17 6.78
N LEU A 61 -7.57 12.50 7.94
CA LEU A 61 -7.80 11.06 8.04
C LEU A 61 -9.28 10.75 8.28
N PRO A 62 -9.80 9.66 7.68
CA PRO A 62 -11.11 9.15 8.04
C PRO A 62 -11.21 8.85 9.55
N PRO A 63 -12.42 8.95 10.15
CA PRO A 63 -12.61 8.63 11.56
C PRO A 63 -12.08 7.23 11.91
N GLY A 64 -11.25 7.16 12.96
CA GLY A 64 -10.66 5.91 13.44
C GLY A 64 -9.40 5.44 12.69
N PHE A 65 -8.95 6.13 11.63
CA PHE A 65 -7.72 5.76 10.94
C PHE A 65 -6.48 6.30 11.69
N PRO A 66 -5.43 5.46 11.87
CA PRO A 66 -4.19 5.90 12.48
C PRO A 66 -3.36 6.73 11.50
N THR A 67 -2.47 7.59 11.99
CA THR A 67 -1.54 8.31 11.11
C THR A 67 -0.57 7.34 10.41
N PRO A 68 -0.41 7.40 9.07
CA PRO A 68 0.58 6.61 8.36
C PRO A 68 2.00 6.86 8.88
N ARG A 69 2.86 5.84 8.76
CA ARG A 69 4.28 6.01 9.07
C ARG A 69 4.95 6.82 7.96
N VAL A 70 5.62 7.90 8.35
CA VAL A 70 6.38 8.77 7.44
C VAL A 70 7.87 8.56 7.70
N PRO A 71 8.68 8.21 6.70
CA PRO A 71 10.12 8.13 6.85
C PRO A 71 10.71 9.50 7.21
N SER A 72 11.65 9.56 8.16
CA SER A 72 12.23 10.81 8.65
C SER A 72 12.98 11.58 7.57
N GLU A 73 13.51 10.88 6.56
CA GLU A 73 14.19 11.43 5.40
C GLU A 73 13.24 12.11 4.41
N ASN A 74 11.93 11.79 4.46
CA ASN A 74 10.92 12.37 3.58
C ASN A 74 9.67 12.82 4.38
N PRO A 75 9.80 13.85 5.24
CA PRO A 75 8.68 14.36 6.02
C PRO A 75 7.57 14.93 5.12
N MET A 76 6.30 14.83 5.49
CA MET A 76 5.23 15.31 4.61
C MET A 76 5.21 16.85 4.51
N SER A 77 4.85 17.37 3.33
CA SER A 77 4.49 18.78 3.13
C SER A 77 3.45 18.90 2.01
N GLN A 78 2.61 19.93 2.05
CA GLN A 78 1.60 20.15 1.00
C GLN A 78 2.25 20.39 -0.37
N ALA A 79 3.40 21.06 -0.40
CA ALA A 79 4.17 21.29 -1.62
C ALA A 79 4.67 19.98 -2.25
N LYS A 80 5.20 19.04 -1.45
CA LYS A 80 5.61 17.71 -1.95
C LYS A 80 4.45 16.87 -2.43
N VAL A 81 3.30 16.93 -1.75
CA VAL A 81 2.07 16.27 -2.21
C VAL A 81 1.63 16.83 -3.56
N ASN A 82 1.60 18.16 -3.71
CA ASN A 82 1.21 18.81 -4.96
C ASN A 82 2.17 18.47 -6.12
N LEU A 83 3.48 18.56 -5.89
CA LEU A 83 4.47 18.15 -6.89
C LEU A 83 4.33 16.66 -7.25
N GLY A 84 4.17 15.79 -6.25
CA GLY A 84 3.98 14.35 -6.46
C GLY A 84 2.75 14.04 -7.29
N ARG A 85 1.65 14.78 -7.07
CA ARG A 85 0.44 14.69 -7.88
C ARG A 85 0.75 15.05 -9.34
N HIS A 86 1.48 16.13 -9.62
CA HIS A 86 1.87 16.48 -11.00
C HIS A 86 2.74 15.38 -11.64
N LEU A 87 3.71 14.85 -10.91
CA LEU A 87 4.61 13.80 -11.39
C LEU A 87 3.86 12.48 -11.65
N PHE A 88 2.86 12.12 -10.85
CA PHE A 88 2.08 10.89 -11.05
C PHE A 88 1.38 10.82 -12.43
N PHE A 89 1.02 11.99 -12.98
CA PHE A 89 0.41 12.13 -14.31
C PHE A 89 1.41 12.57 -15.40
N GLU A 90 2.69 12.72 -15.08
CA GLU A 90 3.71 13.20 -16.02
C GLU A 90 4.21 12.07 -16.92
N LYS A 91 4.06 12.26 -18.23
CA LYS A 91 4.50 11.29 -19.23
C LYS A 91 6.00 11.39 -19.51
N ARG A 92 6.63 12.54 -19.28
CA ARG A 92 8.11 12.69 -19.40
C ARG A 92 8.89 11.77 -18.45
N LEU A 93 8.21 11.12 -17.50
CA LEU A 93 8.75 10.05 -16.66
C LEU A 93 8.73 8.66 -17.32
N SER A 94 8.33 8.53 -18.58
CA SER A 94 8.56 7.35 -19.41
C SER A 94 9.58 7.62 -20.52
N GLY A 95 10.33 6.58 -20.90
CA GLY A 95 11.42 6.68 -21.87
C GLY A 95 10.97 7.19 -23.24
N ASP A 96 9.74 6.87 -23.65
CA ASP A 96 9.10 7.27 -24.90
C ASP A 96 8.06 8.40 -24.75
N GLU A 97 7.89 8.91 -23.52
CA GLU A 97 6.89 9.90 -23.15
C GLU A 97 5.42 9.53 -23.46
N SER A 98 5.10 8.24 -23.59
CA SER A 98 3.73 7.79 -23.89
C SER A 98 2.89 7.50 -22.65
N LYS A 99 3.52 7.15 -21.52
CA LYS A 99 2.87 6.66 -20.29
C LYS A 99 3.31 7.43 -19.04
N SER A 100 2.46 7.41 -18.03
CA SER A 100 2.68 7.91 -16.67
C SER A 100 2.25 6.83 -15.66
N CYS A 101 2.41 7.06 -14.36
CA CYS A 101 1.88 6.17 -13.32
C CYS A 101 0.36 5.97 -13.50
N SER A 102 -0.36 7.05 -13.82
CA SER A 102 -1.81 7.03 -14.06
C SER A 102 -2.24 6.26 -15.31
N SER A 103 -1.31 5.77 -16.14
CA SER A 103 -1.62 4.93 -17.31
C SER A 103 -1.89 3.46 -16.96
N CYS A 104 -1.48 3.04 -15.76
CA CYS A 104 -1.81 1.74 -15.17
C CYS A 104 -2.60 1.88 -13.85
N HIS A 105 -2.64 3.07 -13.24
CA HIS A 105 -3.33 3.32 -11.98
C HIS A 105 -4.46 4.34 -12.19
N PHE A 106 -5.63 3.85 -12.64
CA PHE A 106 -6.79 4.69 -12.93
C PHE A 106 -7.58 5.02 -11.66
N GLN A 107 -7.78 6.31 -11.38
CA GLN A 107 -8.49 6.75 -10.17
C GLN A 107 -9.89 6.12 -10.03
N SER A 108 -10.63 6.00 -11.14
CA SER A 108 -11.98 5.40 -11.16
C SER A 108 -12.01 3.93 -10.77
N LEU A 109 -10.87 3.24 -10.82
CA LEU A 109 -10.66 1.85 -10.39
C LEU A 109 -9.82 1.79 -9.11
N ALA A 110 -9.95 2.79 -8.24
CA ALA A 110 -9.17 2.93 -7.02
C ALA A 110 -7.64 2.90 -7.24
N PHE A 111 -7.20 3.40 -8.39
CA PHE A 111 -5.82 3.35 -8.87
C PHE A 111 -5.32 1.93 -9.18
N SER A 112 -6.15 1.05 -9.76
CA SER A 112 -5.72 -0.17 -10.47
C SER A 112 -5.85 -0.03 -12.00
N ASP A 113 -5.57 -1.10 -12.76
CA ASP A 113 -5.50 -1.09 -14.23
C ASP A 113 -6.74 -1.66 -14.96
N GLY A 114 -7.59 -2.42 -14.27
CA GLY A 114 -8.73 -3.13 -14.86
C GLY A 114 -8.36 -4.23 -15.87
N ARG A 115 -7.12 -4.74 -15.85
CA ARG A 115 -6.61 -5.78 -16.77
C ARG A 115 -6.07 -6.97 -15.99
N SER A 116 -6.04 -8.16 -16.59
CA SER A 116 -5.39 -9.30 -15.90
C SER A 116 -3.93 -9.02 -15.65
N LEU A 117 -3.21 -8.66 -16.71
CA LEU A 117 -1.80 -8.35 -16.68
C LEU A 117 -1.54 -7.05 -17.44
N PRO A 118 -0.81 -6.09 -16.85
CA PRO A 118 -0.51 -4.81 -17.49
C PRO A 118 0.61 -4.96 -18.53
N SER A 119 0.78 -3.91 -19.33
CA SER A 119 1.93 -3.75 -20.22
C SER A 119 2.50 -2.35 -20.15
N GLY A 120 3.83 -2.27 -20.14
CA GLY A 120 4.60 -1.03 -20.15
C GLY A 120 4.73 -0.42 -21.54
N ILE A 121 5.70 0.49 -21.71
CA ILE A 121 5.93 1.22 -22.96
C ILE A 121 6.39 0.32 -24.11
N THR A 122 6.95 -0.86 -23.83
CA THR A 122 7.40 -1.81 -24.85
C THR A 122 6.32 -2.82 -25.26
N GLY A 123 5.14 -2.76 -24.65
CA GLY A 123 4.08 -3.74 -24.87
C GLY A 123 4.33 -5.12 -24.24
N GLN A 124 5.47 -5.34 -23.59
CA GLN A 124 5.74 -6.57 -22.85
C GLN A 124 4.72 -6.74 -21.72
N VAL A 125 4.15 -7.94 -21.63
CA VAL A 125 3.17 -8.31 -20.60
C VAL A 125 3.90 -8.55 -19.29
N HIS A 126 3.41 -7.91 -18.23
CA HIS A 126 3.95 -8.04 -16.89
C HIS A 126 3.47 -9.33 -16.21
N PRO A 127 4.24 -9.87 -15.25
CA PRO A 127 3.89 -11.15 -14.64
C PRO A 127 2.72 -11.08 -13.66
N ARG A 128 2.28 -9.87 -13.27
CA ARG A 128 1.29 -9.67 -12.20
C ARG A 128 0.31 -8.55 -12.49
N ASN A 129 -0.91 -8.68 -11.99
CA ASN A 129 -1.94 -7.65 -11.98
C ASN A 129 -1.48 -6.38 -11.22
N SER A 130 -1.87 -5.20 -11.71
CA SER A 130 -1.60 -3.93 -11.03
C SER A 130 -2.47 -3.75 -9.79
N GLN A 131 -1.83 -3.79 -8.61
CA GLN A 131 -2.52 -3.52 -7.35
C GLN A 131 -3.05 -2.08 -7.30
N HIS A 132 -4.22 -1.91 -6.69
CA HIS A 132 -4.78 -0.61 -6.35
C HIS A 132 -3.85 0.16 -5.38
N LEU A 133 -3.88 1.49 -5.42
CA LEU A 133 -3.03 2.34 -4.56
C LEU A 133 -3.75 2.93 -3.34
N SER A 134 -5.06 2.68 -3.18
CA SER A 134 -5.77 3.14 -1.98
C SER A 134 -5.12 2.55 -0.72
N ASN A 135 -4.83 3.41 0.26
CA ASN A 135 -4.22 3.06 1.54
C ASN A 135 -2.82 2.44 1.45
N VAL A 136 -2.11 2.62 0.33
CA VAL A 136 -0.75 2.09 0.14
C VAL A 136 0.25 2.59 1.21
N ALA A 137 -0.05 3.74 1.82
CA ALA A 137 0.71 4.31 2.93
C ALA A 137 0.82 3.40 4.17
N TYR A 138 -0.13 2.48 4.34
CA TYR A 138 -0.15 1.55 5.47
C TYR A 138 0.47 0.20 5.15
N ASN A 139 0.83 -0.11 3.91
CA ASN A 139 1.38 -1.43 3.59
C ASN A 139 2.76 -1.61 4.26
N THR A 140 2.94 -2.66 5.05
CA THR A 140 4.24 -2.97 5.68
C THR A 140 5.32 -3.31 4.64
N ARG A 141 4.90 -3.95 3.54
CA ARG A 141 5.69 -4.25 2.35
C ARG A 141 4.86 -3.98 1.11
N LEU A 142 5.50 -3.44 0.09
CA LEU A 142 4.85 -3.10 -1.18
C LEU A 142 4.96 -4.27 -2.17
N THR A 143 4.20 -4.12 -3.26
CA THR A 143 4.00 -5.14 -4.30
C THR A 143 3.34 -6.42 -3.75
N TRP A 144 3.38 -7.48 -4.55
CA TRP A 144 2.73 -8.75 -4.25
C TRP A 144 3.55 -9.68 -3.34
N ASN A 145 4.87 -9.67 -3.46
CA ASN A 145 5.72 -10.75 -2.91
C ASN A 145 7.12 -10.29 -2.44
N ASN A 146 7.42 -8.98 -2.39
CA ASN A 146 8.79 -8.53 -2.17
C ASN A 146 9.06 -7.97 -0.76
N PRO A 147 9.73 -8.71 0.13
CA PRO A 147 10.04 -8.25 1.50
C PRO A 147 11.09 -7.13 1.55
N ASN A 148 11.76 -6.80 0.45
CA ASN A 148 12.73 -5.70 0.38
C ASN A 148 12.08 -4.37 -0.04
N MET A 149 10.81 -4.38 -0.48
CA MET A 149 10.07 -3.16 -0.85
C MET A 149 9.45 -2.52 0.38
N ILE A 150 10.30 -1.91 1.21
CA ILE A 150 9.94 -1.41 2.56
C ILE A 150 9.29 -0.03 2.58
N ASN A 151 9.36 0.73 1.49
CA ASN A 151 8.76 2.06 1.38
C ASN A 151 8.50 2.46 -0.10
N LEU A 152 7.66 3.48 -0.27
CA LEU A 152 7.21 3.97 -1.57
C LEU A 152 8.36 4.57 -2.38
N GLU A 153 9.30 5.22 -1.72
CA GLU A 153 10.49 5.78 -2.37
C GLU A 153 11.28 4.69 -3.08
N VAL A 154 11.61 3.60 -2.40
CA VAL A 154 12.31 2.44 -2.98
C VAL A 154 11.48 1.80 -4.08
N GLN A 155 10.20 1.54 -3.83
CA GLN A 155 9.34 0.87 -4.81
C GLN A 155 9.20 1.69 -6.11
N SER A 156 9.16 3.02 -6.04
CA SER A 156 8.97 3.85 -7.24
C SER A 156 10.12 3.74 -8.25
N ARG A 157 11.31 3.24 -7.86
CA ARG A 157 12.38 2.94 -8.83
C ARG A 157 12.03 1.79 -9.76
N VAL A 158 11.23 0.82 -9.31
CA VAL A 158 10.84 -0.35 -10.10
C VAL A 158 10.08 0.06 -11.37
N PRO A 159 8.96 0.80 -11.30
CA PRO A 159 8.26 1.22 -12.52
C PRO A 159 9.05 2.22 -13.36
N LEU A 160 9.89 3.07 -12.73
CA LEU A 160 10.70 4.07 -13.45
C LEU A 160 11.83 3.42 -14.27
N PHE A 161 12.60 2.51 -13.66
CA PHE A 161 13.89 2.03 -14.20
C PHE A 161 13.97 0.51 -14.42
N GLY A 162 12.92 -0.24 -14.07
CA GLY A 162 12.87 -1.69 -14.26
C GLY A 162 13.04 -2.08 -15.73
N SER A 163 13.89 -3.08 -15.98
CA SER A 163 14.26 -3.52 -17.33
C SER A 163 13.64 -4.86 -17.74
N ASN A 164 13.05 -5.61 -16.82
CA ASN A 164 12.45 -6.91 -17.12
C ASN A 164 11.20 -7.21 -16.25
N PRO A 165 9.99 -7.09 -16.79
CA PRO A 165 9.65 -6.38 -18.02
C PRO A 165 9.74 -4.86 -17.84
N ILE A 166 9.87 -4.11 -18.94
CA ILE A 166 9.89 -2.65 -18.89
C ILE A 166 8.48 -2.11 -18.57
N GLU A 167 8.39 -1.23 -17.57
CA GLU A 167 7.19 -0.41 -17.28
C GLU A 167 7.29 0.95 -17.97
N LEU A 168 7.88 1.96 -17.32
CA LEU A 168 8.09 3.31 -17.87
C LEU A 168 9.42 3.45 -18.60
N GLY A 169 10.42 2.60 -18.31
CA GLY A 169 11.59 2.41 -19.15
C GLY A 169 12.57 3.58 -19.23
N LEU A 170 12.78 4.30 -18.12
CA LEU A 170 13.90 5.24 -18.00
C LEU A 170 15.22 4.45 -17.91
N THR A 171 16.22 4.87 -18.68
CA THR A 171 17.56 4.26 -18.70
C THR A 171 18.61 5.10 -17.94
N GLY A 172 18.21 6.24 -17.39
CA GLY A 172 19.06 7.16 -16.65
C GLY A 172 18.33 8.46 -16.31
N GLU A 173 19.07 9.49 -15.89
CA GLU A 173 18.50 10.75 -15.39
C GLU A 173 18.22 11.81 -16.47
N ALA A 174 18.34 11.47 -17.76
CA ALA A 174 18.12 12.42 -18.86
C ALA A 174 16.73 13.08 -18.84
N TYR A 175 15.72 12.41 -18.28
CA TYR A 175 14.38 12.97 -18.09
C TYR A 175 14.37 14.20 -17.17
N LEU A 176 15.32 14.32 -16.24
CA LEU A 176 15.43 15.49 -15.35
C LEU A 176 15.67 16.76 -16.15
N GLY A 177 16.41 16.69 -17.26
CA GLY A 177 16.61 17.85 -18.15
C GLY A 177 15.30 18.39 -18.71
N LYS A 178 14.32 17.51 -18.99
CA LYS A 178 12.99 17.88 -19.49
C LYS A 178 12.10 18.51 -18.41
N LEU A 179 12.34 18.16 -17.15
CA LEU A 179 11.68 18.81 -16.00
C LEU A 179 12.32 20.16 -15.70
N LYS A 180 13.65 20.25 -15.79
CA LYS A 180 14.41 21.51 -15.59
C LYS A 180 14.10 22.57 -16.64
N SER A 181 13.82 22.16 -17.87
CA SER A 181 13.41 23.08 -18.94
C SER A 181 11.98 23.60 -18.80
N ASP A 182 11.21 23.12 -17.83
CA ASP A 182 9.81 23.48 -17.62
C ASP A 182 9.67 24.34 -16.35
N SER A 183 9.39 25.63 -16.56
CA SER A 183 9.29 26.60 -15.45
C SER A 183 8.24 26.22 -14.39
N VAL A 184 7.19 25.47 -14.76
CA VAL A 184 6.18 24.98 -13.81
C VAL A 184 6.82 23.96 -12.86
N TYR A 185 7.65 23.06 -13.38
CA TYR A 185 8.36 22.11 -12.53
C TYR A 185 9.42 22.79 -11.68
N VAL A 186 10.19 23.73 -12.22
CA VAL A 186 11.18 24.48 -11.42
C VAL A 186 10.53 25.12 -10.19
N ASP A 187 9.38 25.78 -10.35
CA ASP A 187 8.61 26.36 -9.24
C ASP A 187 8.06 25.29 -8.27
N LEU A 188 7.48 24.20 -8.78
CA LEU A 188 6.95 23.13 -7.93
C LEU A 188 8.03 22.43 -7.10
N PHE A 189 9.21 22.20 -7.69
CA PHE A 189 10.35 21.60 -6.99
C PHE A 189 10.97 22.56 -5.97
N ASP A 190 11.12 23.84 -6.31
CA ASP A 190 11.62 24.85 -5.36
C ASP A 190 10.70 24.98 -4.13
N LYS A 191 9.38 25.02 -4.34
CA LYS A 191 8.41 25.02 -3.24
C LYS A 191 8.47 23.75 -2.37
N ALA A 192 8.81 22.61 -2.98
CA ALA A 192 8.78 21.32 -2.31
C ALA A 192 10.08 20.99 -1.55
N PHE A 193 11.22 21.42 -2.07
CA PHE A 193 12.55 21.02 -1.59
C PHE A 193 13.54 22.18 -1.41
N GLY A 194 13.25 23.36 -1.97
CA GLY A 194 14.13 24.53 -1.98
C GLY A 194 15.34 24.36 -2.90
N GLY A 195 15.81 25.46 -3.48
CA GLY A 195 17.05 25.50 -4.29
C GLY A 195 16.81 25.61 -5.79
N GLY A 196 15.62 26.02 -6.21
CA GLY A 196 15.28 26.25 -7.61
C GLY A 196 15.47 24.99 -8.46
N GLU A 197 16.07 25.17 -9.63
CA GLU A 197 16.37 24.07 -10.56
C GLU A 197 17.27 22.98 -9.96
N SER A 198 18.16 23.32 -9.03
CA SER A 198 19.09 22.36 -8.41
C SER A 198 18.37 21.30 -7.57
N SER A 199 17.13 21.58 -7.14
CA SER A 199 16.30 20.65 -6.39
C SER A 199 15.67 19.54 -7.24
N ILE A 200 15.75 19.64 -8.58
CA ILE A 200 15.24 18.65 -9.53
C ILE A 200 16.25 17.51 -9.65
N THR A 201 16.10 16.51 -8.78
CA THR A 201 16.92 15.29 -8.71
C THR A 201 16.04 14.04 -8.78
N GLU A 202 16.63 12.88 -9.09
CA GLU A 202 15.91 11.60 -9.04
C GLU A 202 15.31 11.35 -7.65
N GLN A 203 16.05 11.66 -6.59
CA GLN A 203 15.57 11.52 -5.22
C GLN A 203 14.32 12.39 -4.96
N SER A 204 14.35 13.66 -5.37
CA SER A 204 13.23 14.59 -5.20
C SER A 204 11.98 14.10 -5.95
N VAL A 205 12.14 13.54 -7.15
CA VAL A 205 11.03 12.93 -7.93
C VAL A 205 10.38 11.80 -7.13
N ARG A 206 11.17 10.84 -6.64
CA ARG A 206 10.64 9.71 -5.85
C ARG A 206 10.00 10.17 -4.55
N PHE A 207 10.61 11.14 -3.87
CA PHE A 207 10.13 11.65 -2.59
C PHE A 207 8.79 12.37 -2.75
N ALA A 208 8.62 13.13 -3.82
CA ALA A 208 7.35 13.77 -4.15
C ALA A 208 6.27 12.74 -4.52
N LEU A 209 6.58 11.77 -5.39
CA LEU A 209 5.66 10.67 -5.74
C LEU A 209 5.17 9.92 -4.48
N ALA A 210 6.11 9.51 -3.61
CA ALA A 210 5.79 8.84 -2.36
C ALA A 210 4.92 9.71 -1.44
N SER A 211 5.18 11.02 -1.36
CA SER A 211 4.36 11.95 -0.58
C SER A 211 2.93 11.99 -1.10
N PHE A 212 2.73 12.09 -2.42
CA PHE A 212 1.38 12.05 -3.01
C PHE A 212 0.67 10.72 -2.75
N GLN A 213 1.33 9.59 -2.98
CA GLN A 213 0.77 8.25 -2.76
C GLN A 213 0.38 8.02 -1.29
N ARG A 214 1.12 8.59 -0.33
CA ARG A 214 0.74 8.55 1.10
C ARG A 214 -0.61 9.20 1.40
N THR A 215 -1.04 10.16 0.58
CA THR A 215 -2.32 10.86 0.77
C THR A 215 -3.51 10.11 0.20
N MET A 216 -3.29 9.04 -0.58
CA MET A 216 -4.32 8.22 -1.21
C MET A 216 -5.07 7.35 -0.19
N ILE A 217 -5.71 8.00 0.79
CA ILE A 217 -6.43 7.37 1.89
C ILE A 217 -7.91 7.21 1.53
N SER A 218 -8.40 5.99 1.61
CA SER A 218 -9.78 5.56 1.40
C SER A 218 -10.33 4.97 2.71
N GLY A 219 -11.43 5.54 3.19
CA GLY A 219 -12.01 5.19 4.50
C GLY A 219 -13.38 5.82 4.75
N TYR A 220 -14.08 6.20 3.69
CA TYR A 220 -15.44 6.72 3.73
C TYR A 220 -16.43 5.81 2.99
N SER A 221 -16.15 4.50 2.94
CA SER A 221 -17.07 3.51 2.34
C SER A 221 -18.37 3.40 3.15
N PRO A 222 -19.45 2.84 2.56
CA PRO A 222 -20.66 2.48 3.30
C PRO A 222 -20.37 1.66 4.57
N PHE A 223 -19.42 0.72 4.50
CA PHE A 223 -19.02 -0.05 5.68
C PHE A 223 -18.31 0.80 6.73
N ASP A 224 -17.44 1.74 6.34
CA ASP A 224 -16.84 2.69 7.29
C ASP A 224 -17.90 3.55 7.99
N SER A 225 -18.91 4.00 7.24
CA SER A 225 -20.06 4.74 7.82
C SER A 225 -20.85 3.88 8.80
N PHE A 226 -21.06 2.59 8.49
CA PHE A 226 -21.69 1.62 9.38
C PHE A 226 -20.92 1.44 10.69
N LEU A 227 -19.59 1.29 10.63
CA LEU A 227 -18.73 1.18 11.80
C LEU A 227 -18.78 2.47 12.66
N ASN A 228 -18.89 3.63 12.02
CA ASN A 228 -19.00 4.94 12.67
C ASN A 228 -20.43 5.28 13.18
N GLY A 229 -21.33 4.30 13.25
CA GLY A 229 -22.62 4.43 13.92
C GLY A 229 -23.83 4.59 12.99
N ASN A 230 -23.64 4.79 11.69
CA ASN A 230 -24.75 4.84 10.74
C ASN A 230 -25.20 3.42 10.37
N ARG A 231 -26.08 2.84 11.21
CA ARG A 231 -26.55 1.45 11.04
C ARG A 231 -27.29 1.16 9.74
N THR A 232 -27.74 2.20 9.03
CA THR A 232 -28.43 2.08 7.73
C THR A 232 -27.50 2.27 6.54
N ALA A 233 -26.20 2.50 6.75
CA ALA A 233 -25.24 2.71 5.66
C ALA A 233 -25.02 1.47 4.79
N ILE A 234 -25.23 0.27 5.34
CA ILE A 234 -25.15 -1.00 4.61
C ILE A 234 -26.48 -1.74 4.68
N SER A 235 -26.74 -2.60 3.70
CA SER A 235 -27.93 -3.45 3.69
C SER A 235 -27.85 -4.55 4.76
N ALA A 236 -29.00 -5.12 5.14
CA ALA A 236 -29.03 -6.28 6.03
C ALA A 236 -28.26 -7.48 5.46
N SER A 237 -28.20 -7.61 4.13
CA SER A 237 -27.41 -8.63 3.45
C SER A 237 -25.90 -8.40 3.64
N ALA A 238 -25.42 -7.17 3.44
CA ALA A 238 -24.02 -6.83 3.71
C ALA A 238 -23.65 -6.99 5.19
N ALA A 239 -24.56 -6.69 6.13
CA ALA A 239 -24.34 -6.93 7.55
C ALA A 239 -24.18 -8.43 7.88
N ARG A 240 -25.02 -9.31 7.31
CA ARG A 240 -24.85 -10.77 7.45
C ARG A 240 -23.55 -11.25 6.81
N GLY A 241 -23.18 -10.71 5.64
CA GLY A 241 -21.92 -11.02 4.97
C GLY A 241 -20.70 -10.64 5.80
N SER A 242 -20.74 -9.50 6.48
CA SER A 242 -19.70 -9.08 7.42
C SER A 242 -19.56 -10.05 8.59
N ASN A 243 -20.67 -10.53 9.15
CA ASN A 243 -20.62 -11.53 10.22
C ASN A 243 -20.05 -12.87 9.74
N PHE A 244 -20.40 -13.31 8.53
CA PHE A 244 -19.85 -14.53 7.94
C PHE A 244 -18.34 -14.39 7.66
N PHE A 245 -17.92 -13.24 7.12
CA PHE A 245 -16.51 -12.91 6.87
C PHE A 245 -15.65 -12.93 8.15
N ASN A 246 -16.20 -12.43 9.26
CA ASN A 246 -15.54 -12.41 10.58
C ASN A 246 -15.79 -13.71 11.39
N GLY A 247 -16.38 -14.73 10.79
CA GLY A 247 -16.66 -16.01 11.43
C GLY A 247 -15.61 -17.06 11.13
N GLU A 248 -15.47 -18.01 12.05
CA GLU A 248 -14.56 -19.17 11.98
C GLU A 248 -14.96 -20.21 10.91
N VAL A 249 -16.02 -19.96 10.13
CA VAL A 249 -16.39 -20.83 9.00
C VAL A 249 -15.61 -20.42 7.75
N ALA A 250 -15.59 -19.13 7.45
CA ALA A 250 -14.93 -18.59 6.26
C ALA A 250 -13.51 -18.08 6.54
N GLU A 251 -13.16 -17.80 7.80
CA GLU A 251 -11.81 -17.47 8.28
C GLU A 251 -11.15 -16.24 7.61
N CYS A 252 -11.93 -15.45 6.85
CA CYS A 252 -11.38 -14.42 5.96
C CYS A 252 -10.63 -13.33 6.76
N PHE A 253 -11.11 -13.01 7.96
CA PHE A 253 -10.55 -11.97 8.82
C PHE A 253 -9.14 -12.26 9.33
N HIS A 254 -8.67 -13.52 9.29
CA HIS A 254 -7.31 -13.85 9.70
C HIS A 254 -6.25 -13.19 8.81
N CYS A 255 -6.49 -13.15 7.50
CA CYS A 255 -5.59 -12.50 6.53
C CYS A 255 -6.09 -11.12 6.09
N HIS A 256 -7.41 -10.88 6.16
CA HIS A 256 -8.05 -9.65 5.70
C HIS A 256 -8.73 -8.89 6.84
N GLY A 257 -8.08 -8.84 8.01
CA GLY A 257 -8.58 -8.19 9.20
C GLY A 257 -8.19 -6.71 9.34
N GLY A 258 -8.59 -6.14 10.48
CA GLY A 258 -8.22 -4.78 10.89
C GLY A 258 -8.85 -3.68 10.04
N PHE A 259 -8.46 -2.42 10.32
CA PHE A 259 -9.04 -1.26 9.64
C PHE A 259 -8.73 -1.22 8.14
N ASN A 260 -7.69 -1.91 7.67
CA ASN A 260 -7.28 -1.88 6.26
C ASN A 260 -7.59 -3.19 5.51
N PHE A 261 -8.30 -4.15 6.12
CA PHE A 261 -8.65 -5.45 5.51
C PHE A 261 -7.44 -6.20 4.95
N THR A 262 -6.34 -6.20 5.71
CA THR A 262 -5.09 -6.90 5.42
C THR A 262 -4.34 -7.09 6.74
N ASP A 263 -3.67 -8.23 6.88
CA ASP A 263 -2.76 -8.55 7.99
C ASP A 263 -1.36 -7.92 7.84
N THR A 264 -1.12 -7.17 6.76
CA THR A 264 0.16 -6.48 6.49
C THR A 264 0.01 -4.96 6.49
N ALA A 265 -0.65 -4.42 7.52
CA ALA A 265 -0.78 -2.99 7.76
C ALA A 265 0.14 -2.50 8.89
N PHE A 266 0.83 -1.37 8.68
CA PHE A 266 1.71 -0.73 9.65
C PHE A 266 1.49 0.79 9.71
N HIS A 267 1.42 1.34 10.92
CA HIS A 267 1.17 2.78 11.15
C HIS A 267 1.99 3.35 12.31
N ASN A 268 1.96 4.67 12.50
CA ASN A 268 2.87 5.39 13.39
C ASN A 268 2.74 5.03 14.88
N SER A 269 1.61 4.46 15.31
CA SER A 269 1.40 4.02 16.69
C SER A 269 1.82 2.57 16.97
N GLN A 270 2.34 1.85 15.98
CA GLN A 270 2.89 0.50 16.15
C GLN A 270 4.42 0.55 16.22
N THR A 271 5.01 -0.32 17.05
CA THR A 271 6.48 -0.43 17.21
C THR A 271 7.08 -1.56 16.39
N VAL A 272 6.30 -2.60 16.09
CA VAL A 272 6.75 -3.78 15.35
C VAL A 272 5.93 -3.91 14.07
N ALA A 273 6.64 -4.05 12.95
CA ALA A 273 6.08 -4.26 11.64
C ALA A 273 5.97 -5.77 11.39
N GLU A 274 4.76 -6.29 11.31
CA GLU A 274 4.51 -7.68 10.95
C GLU A 274 4.35 -7.83 9.42
N VAL A 275 4.92 -8.90 8.88
CA VAL A 275 4.93 -9.18 7.44
C VAL A 275 4.55 -10.64 7.24
N PHE A 276 3.43 -10.87 6.56
CA PHE A 276 2.91 -12.19 6.26
C PHE A 276 2.79 -12.39 4.75
N TYR A 277 3.04 -13.62 4.32
CA TYR A 277 2.84 -14.08 2.94
C TYR A 277 2.18 -15.45 2.98
N HIS A 278 1.17 -15.63 2.15
CA HIS A 278 0.27 -16.78 2.18
C HIS A 278 0.17 -17.41 0.81
N ASN A 279 0.14 -18.75 0.77
CA ASN A 279 -0.34 -19.45 -0.41
C ASN A 279 -1.83 -19.76 -0.19
N ASN A 280 -2.70 -19.12 -0.96
CA ASN A 280 -4.16 -19.25 -0.81
C ASN A 280 -4.75 -20.37 -1.68
N GLY A 281 -3.92 -21.21 -2.28
CA GLY A 281 -4.37 -22.34 -3.10
C GLY A 281 -4.95 -21.95 -4.46
N THR A 282 -4.72 -20.72 -4.95
CA THR A 282 -5.20 -20.30 -6.29
C THR A 282 -4.62 -21.17 -7.41
N HIS A 283 -3.39 -21.67 -7.26
CA HIS A 283 -2.76 -22.53 -8.25
C HIS A 283 -2.02 -23.71 -7.62
N THR A 284 -1.87 -24.76 -8.40
CA THR A 284 -1.18 -26.00 -8.03
C THR A 284 0.35 -25.81 -8.12
N ALA A 285 1.12 -26.74 -7.55
CA ALA A 285 2.58 -26.75 -7.74
C ALA A 285 2.97 -26.93 -9.22
N ALA A 286 2.19 -27.70 -9.99
CA ALA A 286 2.42 -27.90 -11.41
C ALA A 286 2.26 -26.61 -12.23
N TYR A 287 1.33 -25.73 -11.84
CA TYR A 287 1.23 -24.39 -12.43
C TYR A 287 2.55 -23.64 -12.27
N TYR A 288 3.03 -23.45 -11.04
CA TYR A 288 4.24 -22.67 -10.78
C TYR A 288 5.49 -23.30 -11.43
N ASN A 289 5.64 -24.62 -11.34
CA ASN A 289 6.76 -25.33 -11.98
C ASN A 289 6.73 -25.24 -13.52
N GLY A 290 5.55 -24.99 -14.11
CA GLY A 290 5.37 -24.86 -15.55
C GLY A 290 5.61 -23.45 -16.10
N LEU A 291 5.85 -22.44 -15.25
CA LEU A 291 5.99 -21.04 -15.69
C LEU A 291 7.39 -20.69 -16.24
N GLY A 292 8.38 -21.57 -16.07
CA GLY A 292 9.77 -21.32 -16.46
C GLY A 292 10.41 -20.15 -15.71
N ASP A 293 11.33 -19.43 -16.36
CA ASP A 293 12.07 -18.29 -15.76
C ASP A 293 11.21 -17.02 -15.54
N ILE A 294 9.90 -17.09 -15.79
CA ILE A 294 9.02 -15.94 -15.65
C ILE A 294 8.72 -15.78 -14.15
N HIS A 295 9.25 -14.73 -13.52
CA HIS A 295 9.05 -14.25 -12.14
C HIS A 295 7.58 -14.29 -11.64
N LYS A 296 7.06 -15.50 -11.39
CA LYS A 296 5.64 -15.79 -11.06
C LYS A 296 5.48 -16.85 -9.96
N GLU A 297 6.55 -17.27 -9.31
CA GLU A 297 6.53 -18.25 -8.21
C GLU A 297 6.22 -17.62 -6.83
N GLY A 298 5.90 -16.34 -6.76
CA GLY A 298 5.58 -15.66 -5.50
C GLY A 298 6.84 -15.38 -4.69
N LEU A 299 6.77 -15.48 -3.37
CA LEU A 299 7.86 -15.09 -2.47
C LEU A 299 9.17 -15.87 -2.74
N LYS A 300 9.09 -17.11 -3.24
CA LYS A 300 10.25 -17.91 -3.66
C LYS A 300 11.19 -17.17 -4.62
N GLU A 301 10.68 -16.27 -5.45
CA GLU A 301 11.51 -15.49 -6.38
C GLU A 301 12.52 -14.58 -5.68
N VAL A 302 12.22 -14.19 -4.44
CA VAL A 302 13.10 -13.36 -3.62
C VAL A 302 13.91 -14.20 -2.64
N THR A 303 13.33 -15.26 -2.07
CA THR A 303 13.97 -16.06 -1.02
C THR A 303 14.75 -17.26 -1.54
N GLY A 304 14.41 -17.77 -2.72
CA GLY A 304 14.91 -19.04 -3.27
C GLY A 304 14.36 -20.30 -2.58
N LEU A 305 13.50 -20.15 -1.57
CA LEU A 305 13.01 -21.28 -0.77
C LEU A 305 11.77 -21.91 -1.41
N ASN A 306 11.78 -23.23 -1.62
CA ASN A 306 10.63 -23.96 -2.15
C ASN A 306 9.38 -23.86 -1.26
N SER A 307 9.56 -23.70 0.06
CA SER A 307 8.46 -23.46 1.01
C SER A 307 7.74 -22.13 0.80
N ASP A 308 8.29 -21.24 -0.02
CA ASP A 308 7.72 -19.91 -0.33
C ASP A 308 7.09 -19.84 -1.73
N GLN A 309 7.06 -20.95 -2.46
CA GLN A 309 6.40 -21.03 -3.76
C GLN A 309 4.90 -20.76 -3.61
N GLY A 310 4.40 -19.84 -4.44
CA GLY A 310 3.01 -19.40 -4.46
C GLY A 310 2.57 -18.55 -3.27
N LYS A 311 3.50 -18.08 -2.42
CA LYS A 311 3.17 -17.18 -1.31
C LYS A 311 3.14 -15.72 -1.74
N PHE A 312 2.07 -15.02 -1.37
CA PHE A 312 1.84 -13.61 -1.67
C PHE A 312 1.29 -12.87 -0.45
N ARG A 313 1.50 -11.56 -0.41
CA ARG A 313 0.90 -10.68 0.59
C ARG A 313 -0.61 -10.67 0.41
N ALA A 314 -1.37 -10.77 1.50
CA ALA A 314 -2.83 -10.54 1.43
C ALA A 314 -3.10 -9.06 1.11
N PRO A 315 -3.67 -8.73 -0.07
CA PRO A 315 -3.97 -7.34 -0.41
C PRO A 315 -5.07 -6.78 0.50
N SER A 316 -5.16 -5.45 0.59
CA SER A 316 -6.32 -4.80 1.22
C SER A 316 -7.58 -5.13 0.41
N LEU A 317 -8.69 -5.43 1.09
CA LEU A 317 -10.00 -5.58 0.42
C LEU A 317 -10.75 -4.25 0.26
N ARG A 318 -10.15 -3.12 0.66
CA ARG A 318 -10.77 -1.81 0.42
C ARG A 318 -10.83 -1.54 -1.08
N ASN A 319 -11.99 -1.10 -1.54
CA ASN A 319 -12.30 -0.89 -2.96
C ASN A 319 -12.26 -2.15 -3.84
N VAL A 320 -12.32 -3.36 -3.25
CA VAL A 320 -12.31 -4.62 -4.02
C VAL A 320 -13.45 -4.71 -5.05
N GLY A 321 -14.56 -3.98 -4.81
CA GLY A 321 -15.69 -3.88 -5.73
C GLY A 321 -15.41 -3.16 -7.05
N VAL A 322 -14.25 -2.51 -7.21
CA VAL A 322 -13.89 -1.78 -8.44
C VAL A 322 -12.48 -2.13 -8.96
N THR A 323 -11.79 -3.10 -8.36
CA THR A 323 -10.40 -3.46 -8.69
C THR A 323 -10.27 -4.84 -9.32
N PHE A 324 -11.33 -5.38 -9.91
CA PHE A 324 -11.24 -6.61 -10.70
C PHE A 324 -10.35 -6.38 -11.93
N PRO A 325 -9.75 -7.43 -12.52
CA PRO A 325 -9.76 -8.83 -12.12
C PRO A 325 -8.93 -9.10 -10.85
N TYR A 326 -9.11 -10.28 -10.25
CA TYR A 326 -8.54 -10.62 -8.94
C TYR A 326 -7.39 -11.62 -9.02
N MET A 327 -6.70 -11.76 -7.88
CA MET A 327 -5.46 -12.52 -7.67
C MET A 327 -4.22 -11.86 -8.29
N HIS A 328 -3.05 -12.39 -7.93
CA HIS A 328 -1.76 -11.80 -8.31
C HIS A 328 -1.54 -11.75 -9.83
N ASP A 329 -2.19 -12.62 -10.59
CA ASP A 329 -2.07 -12.75 -12.05
C ASP A 329 -3.37 -12.37 -12.79
N GLY A 330 -4.38 -11.87 -12.08
CA GLY A 330 -5.65 -11.49 -12.68
C GLY A 330 -6.43 -12.67 -13.27
N SER A 331 -6.20 -13.89 -12.78
CA SER A 331 -6.80 -15.13 -13.29
C SER A 331 -8.30 -15.25 -13.01
N ILE A 332 -8.81 -14.57 -11.97
CA ILE A 332 -10.25 -14.57 -11.68
C ILE A 332 -10.87 -13.31 -12.26
N MET A 333 -11.47 -13.47 -13.43
CA MET A 333 -12.12 -12.42 -14.19
C MET A 333 -13.64 -12.56 -14.19
N CYS A 334 -14.33 -11.49 -14.61
CA CYS A 334 -15.70 -11.63 -15.06
C CYS A 334 -15.73 -12.47 -16.35
N ASP A 335 -16.75 -13.33 -16.51
CA ASP A 335 -16.91 -14.27 -17.65
C ASP A 335 -16.88 -13.61 -19.03
N ASN A 336 -16.97 -12.27 -19.09
CA ASN A 336 -17.04 -11.51 -20.34
C ASN A 336 -15.80 -10.65 -20.62
N ALA A 337 -14.72 -10.76 -19.84
CA ALA A 337 -13.58 -9.86 -19.97
C ALA A 337 -12.84 -9.93 -21.32
N ASN A 338 -13.04 -10.99 -22.12
CA ASN A 338 -12.37 -11.19 -23.42
C ASN A 338 -13.31 -11.61 -24.57
N ASN A 339 -14.62 -11.33 -24.52
CA ASN A 339 -15.56 -11.71 -25.58
C ASN A 339 -15.93 -10.53 -26.50
N PRO A 340 -15.33 -10.41 -27.70
CA PRO A 340 -15.63 -9.33 -28.65
C PRO A 340 -17.02 -9.42 -29.31
N LYS A 341 -17.85 -10.41 -28.96
CA LYS A 341 -19.21 -10.61 -29.51
C LYS A 341 -20.36 -10.21 -28.57
N ILE A 342 -20.09 -9.64 -27.39
CA ILE A 342 -21.16 -9.19 -26.48
C ILE A 342 -21.47 -7.72 -26.70
N THR A 343 -22.62 -7.48 -27.31
CA THR A 343 -23.22 -6.20 -27.69
C THR A 343 -24.15 -5.60 -26.62
N SER A 344 -23.91 -5.78 -25.31
CA SER A 344 -24.69 -5.14 -24.21
C SER A 344 -24.17 -5.39 -22.77
N GLY A 345 -23.76 -4.34 -22.04
CA GLY A 345 -24.47 -3.95 -20.79
C GLY A 345 -23.98 -4.32 -19.38
N LYS A 346 -22.87 -5.05 -19.14
CA LYS A 346 -22.40 -5.28 -17.75
C LYS A 346 -21.68 -4.05 -17.20
N THR A 347 -22.08 -3.59 -16.01
CA THR A 347 -21.41 -2.53 -15.26
C THR A 347 -20.14 -3.05 -14.57
N ILE A 348 -19.29 -2.15 -14.05
CA ILE A 348 -18.15 -2.51 -13.20
C ILE A 348 -18.61 -3.34 -11.99
N GLU A 349 -19.76 -3.00 -11.41
CA GLU A 349 -20.32 -3.74 -10.28
C GLU A 349 -20.76 -5.14 -10.68
N ASP A 350 -21.40 -5.32 -11.85
CA ASP A 350 -21.77 -6.66 -12.35
C ASP A 350 -20.54 -7.55 -12.53
N CYS A 351 -19.46 -6.99 -13.07
CA CYS A 351 -18.19 -7.68 -13.24
C CYS A 351 -17.54 -8.04 -11.89
N ALA A 352 -17.56 -7.11 -10.93
CA ALA A 352 -17.05 -7.36 -9.58
C ALA A 352 -17.87 -8.44 -8.86
N ARG A 353 -19.21 -8.41 -8.94
CA ARG A 353 -20.09 -9.44 -8.36
C ARG A 353 -19.77 -10.84 -8.89
N ASP A 354 -19.63 -10.98 -10.20
CA ASP A 354 -19.30 -12.24 -10.85
C ASP A 354 -17.92 -12.76 -10.42
N ALA A 355 -16.89 -11.90 -10.53
CA ALA A 355 -15.53 -12.28 -10.18
C ALA A 355 -15.38 -12.57 -8.67
N LEU A 356 -16.01 -11.80 -7.78
CA LEU A 356 -16.02 -12.06 -6.33
C LEU A 356 -16.73 -13.37 -6.01
N GLY A 357 -17.81 -13.69 -6.73
CA GLY A 357 -18.47 -14.99 -6.61
C GLY A 357 -17.51 -16.14 -6.86
N LYS A 358 -16.66 -16.04 -7.89
CA LYS A 358 -15.63 -17.05 -8.21
C LYS A 358 -14.51 -17.09 -7.19
N VAL A 359 -14.08 -15.93 -6.68
CA VAL A 359 -13.12 -15.85 -5.55
C VAL A 359 -13.67 -16.63 -4.36
N ILE A 360 -14.92 -16.39 -3.98
CA ILE A 360 -15.56 -17.07 -2.85
C ILE A 360 -15.68 -18.58 -3.10
N ASP A 361 -16.03 -19.01 -4.32
CA ASP A 361 -16.09 -20.43 -4.65
C ASP A 361 -14.72 -21.12 -4.53
N GLN A 362 -13.65 -20.44 -4.95
CA GLN A 362 -12.29 -20.96 -4.81
C GLN A 362 -11.90 -21.15 -3.33
N TYR A 363 -12.22 -20.17 -2.48
CA TYR A 363 -11.95 -20.32 -1.04
C TYR A 363 -12.83 -21.41 -0.42
N ALA A 364 -14.11 -21.48 -0.79
CA ALA A 364 -15.04 -22.52 -0.33
C ALA A 364 -14.60 -23.94 -0.75
N SER A 365 -13.87 -24.09 -1.87
CA SER A 365 -13.30 -25.38 -2.27
C SER A 365 -12.03 -25.76 -1.50
N GLY A 366 -11.46 -24.88 -0.69
CA GLY A 366 -10.17 -25.09 -0.02
C GLY A 366 -8.97 -24.98 -0.97
N GLY A 367 -9.12 -24.27 -2.09
CA GLY A 367 -8.10 -24.14 -3.14
C GLY A 367 -8.27 -25.13 -4.30
N VAL A 368 -7.42 -24.98 -5.31
CA VAL A 368 -7.44 -25.77 -6.55
C VAL A 368 -6.73 -27.12 -6.34
N ALA A 369 -7.39 -28.21 -6.71
CA ALA A 369 -6.84 -29.56 -6.60
C ALA A 369 -5.86 -29.91 -7.77
N PRO A 370 -4.76 -30.64 -7.51
CA PRO A 370 -4.25 -31.00 -6.20
C PRO A 370 -3.72 -29.78 -5.45
N VAL A 371 -4.13 -29.64 -4.18
CA VAL A 371 -3.79 -28.48 -3.34
C VAL A 371 -2.27 -28.40 -3.19
N HIS A 372 -1.73 -27.20 -3.37
CA HIS A 372 -0.30 -26.96 -3.24
C HIS A 372 0.16 -27.19 -1.80
N SER A 373 1.30 -27.86 -1.60
CA SER A 373 1.86 -28.19 -0.28
C SER A 373 2.20 -27.00 0.63
N ASN A 374 2.20 -25.77 0.10
CA ASN A 374 2.55 -24.56 0.84
C ASN A 374 1.31 -23.80 1.33
N VAL A 375 0.11 -24.29 0.99
CA VAL A 375 -1.16 -23.75 1.50
C VAL A 375 -1.26 -24.03 2.99
N ASP A 376 -1.64 -23.02 3.76
CA ASP A 376 -2.01 -23.22 5.16
C ASP A 376 -3.40 -23.87 5.23
N THR A 377 -3.42 -25.19 5.35
CA THR A 377 -4.66 -25.99 5.37
C THR A 377 -5.45 -25.84 6.67
N SER A 378 -4.91 -25.17 7.68
CA SER A 378 -5.67 -24.84 8.90
C SER A 378 -6.67 -23.70 8.64
N LEU A 379 -6.30 -22.73 7.80
CA LEU A 379 -7.12 -21.57 7.46
C LEU A 379 -7.80 -21.72 6.08
N ILE A 380 -7.09 -22.24 5.08
CA ILE A 380 -7.61 -22.48 3.74
C ILE A 380 -8.07 -23.93 3.63
N ARG A 381 -9.31 -24.16 4.05
CA ARG A 381 -9.98 -25.47 4.03
C ARG A 381 -11.33 -25.37 3.32
N SER A 382 -11.82 -26.48 2.78
CA SER A 382 -13.15 -26.50 2.19
C SER A 382 -14.22 -26.20 3.25
N PHE A 383 -15.19 -25.37 2.92
CA PHE A 383 -16.33 -25.08 3.79
C PHE A 383 -17.63 -25.02 2.98
N ALA A 384 -18.75 -25.36 3.63
CA ALA A 384 -20.05 -25.23 3.02
C ALA A 384 -20.48 -23.77 3.03
N ILE A 385 -20.97 -23.28 1.89
CA ILE A 385 -21.55 -21.95 1.76
C ILE A 385 -22.88 -22.04 1.01
N GLN A 386 -23.94 -21.52 1.63
CA GLN A 386 -25.25 -21.44 0.99
C GLN A 386 -25.27 -20.33 -0.06
N PRO A 387 -26.12 -20.43 -1.10
CA PRO A 387 -26.25 -19.38 -2.11
C PRO A 387 -26.53 -18.00 -1.51
N GLN A 388 -27.33 -17.93 -0.43
CA GLN A 388 -27.62 -16.68 0.25
C GLN A 388 -26.40 -16.11 1.01
N GLU A 389 -25.62 -16.97 1.68
CA GLU A 389 -24.40 -16.55 2.40
C GLU A 389 -23.36 -16.01 1.41
N LYS A 390 -23.22 -16.63 0.24
CA LYS A 390 -22.38 -16.14 -0.84
C LYS A 390 -22.80 -14.75 -1.30
N GLN A 391 -24.10 -14.52 -1.52
CA GLN A 391 -24.61 -13.19 -1.89
C GLN A 391 -24.42 -12.16 -0.78
N ASP A 392 -24.63 -12.55 0.47
CA ASP A 392 -24.39 -11.71 1.64
C ASP A 392 -22.92 -11.27 1.71
N LEU A 393 -21.98 -12.21 1.52
CA LEU A 393 -20.55 -11.95 1.48
C LEU A 393 -20.13 -11.04 0.32
N ILE A 394 -20.68 -11.24 -0.88
CA ILE A 394 -20.46 -10.32 -2.02
C ILE A 394 -20.94 -8.92 -1.67
N ASN A 395 -22.15 -8.78 -1.11
CA ASN A 395 -22.69 -7.46 -0.74
C ASN A 395 -21.86 -6.77 0.35
N PHE A 396 -21.29 -7.54 1.28
CA PHE A 396 -20.32 -7.01 2.24
C PHE A 396 -19.07 -6.47 1.55
N LEU A 397 -18.43 -7.25 0.67
CA LEU A 397 -17.21 -6.84 -0.02
C LEU A 397 -17.43 -5.61 -0.91
N LEU A 398 -18.57 -5.50 -1.59
CA LEU A 398 -18.93 -4.31 -2.36
C LEU A 398 -19.12 -3.06 -1.49
N SER A 399 -19.61 -3.25 -0.25
CA SER A 399 -19.78 -2.15 0.71
C SER A 399 -18.45 -1.54 1.20
N LEU A 400 -17.30 -2.14 0.85
CA LEU A 400 -15.96 -1.63 1.14
C LEU A 400 -15.46 -0.61 0.08
N THR A 401 -16.30 -0.27 -0.91
CA THR A 401 -15.96 0.70 -1.96
C THR A 401 -16.23 2.13 -1.51
N ASP A 402 -15.21 2.98 -1.55
CA ASP A 402 -15.29 4.40 -1.23
C ASP A 402 -15.51 5.22 -2.51
N GLN A 403 -16.76 5.55 -2.81
CA GLN A 403 -17.13 6.30 -4.01
C GLN A 403 -16.51 7.69 -4.08
N ARG A 404 -16.23 8.32 -2.91
CA ARG A 404 -15.54 9.61 -2.85
C ARG A 404 -14.11 9.46 -3.37
N PHE A 405 -13.39 8.42 -2.94
CA PHE A 405 -12.01 8.18 -3.36
C PHE A 405 -11.85 8.07 -4.89
N LEU A 406 -12.81 7.43 -5.56
CA LEU A 406 -12.80 7.16 -7.01
C LEU A 406 -12.91 8.41 -7.89
N SER A 407 -13.29 9.56 -7.31
CA SER A 407 -13.52 10.80 -8.05
C SER A 407 -13.01 12.06 -7.33
N ASP A 408 -12.37 11.91 -6.16
CA ASP A 408 -11.92 13.05 -5.36
C ASP A 408 -10.95 13.95 -6.16
N PRO A 409 -11.28 15.25 -6.35
CA PRO A 409 -10.43 16.19 -7.07
C PRO A 409 -9.03 16.35 -6.48
N LYS A 410 -8.79 15.92 -5.23
CA LYS A 410 -7.45 15.93 -4.63
C LYS A 410 -6.48 14.94 -5.29
N PHE A 411 -6.99 13.90 -5.96
CA PHE A 411 -6.16 12.87 -6.62
C PHE A 411 -6.23 12.87 -8.15
N SER A 412 -7.12 13.66 -8.74
CA SER A 412 -7.29 13.73 -10.20
C SER A 412 -6.08 14.37 -10.88
N ASN A 413 -6.01 14.28 -12.22
CA ASN A 413 -4.94 14.95 -12.98
C ASN A 413 -5.02 16.47 -12.76
N PRO A 414 -3.97 17.14 -12.25
CA PRO A 414 -4.00 18.58 -11.98
C PRO A 414 -3.94 19.45 -13.26
N ARG A 415 -3.77 18.85 -14.44
CA ARG A 415 -3.71 19.54 -15.74
C ARG A 415 -5.01 19.46 -16.56
N GLN A 416 -6.07 18.88 -16.00
CA GLN A 416 -7.37 18.74 -16.66
C GLN A 416 -8.30 19.93 -16.38
#